data_AF-A0A7K9KXJ7-F1
#
_entry.id   AF-A0A7K9KXJ7-F1
#
_cell.length_a   1.000
_cell.length_b   1.000
_cell.length_c   1.000
_cell.angle_alpha   90.00
_cell.angle_beta   90.00
_cell.angle_gamma   90.00
#
_symmetry.space_group_name_H-M   'P 1'
#
loop_
_entity.id
_entity.type
_entity.pdbx_description
1 polymer ?
#
loop_
_entity_poly.entity_id
_entity_poly.type
_entity_poly.pdbx_seq_one_letter_code
_entity_poly.pdbx_strand_id
1 'polypeptide(L)'
;LERQLILQNLMRERQTAMQIAWTREFLKYFGTFFGLAAAVLTTGAVKRKNPAVLLPILPLSFVFCYQYDMGYGTLLQRIKG
;
A
#
# COMPACT_ATOMS: atom_id res chain seq x y z
N LEU A 1 18.12 21.18 -25.87
CA LEU A 1 17.92 21.24 -24.40
C LEU A 1 16.46 21.13 -24.01
N GLU A 2 15.55 21.95 -24.57
CA GLU A 2 14.10 21.87 -24.29
C GLU A 2 13.49 20.49 -24.53
N ARG A 3 13.87 19.82 -25.62
CA ARG A 3 13.37 18.48 -25.96
C ARG A 3 13.79 17.39 -24.97
N GLN A 4 14.99 17.51 -24.37
CA GLN A 4 15.45 16.59 -23.32
C GLN A 4 14.74 16.86 -21.98
N LEU A 5 14.42 18.12 -21.71
CA LEU A 5 13.65 18.54 -20.52
C LEU A 5 12.20 18.03 -20.59
N ILE A 6 11.56 18.13 -21.76
CA ILE A 6 10.23 17.59 -22.02
C ILE A 6 10.20 16.06 -21.86
N LEU A 7 11.20 15.36 -22.43
CA LEU A 7 11.31 13.91 -22.30
C LEU A 7 11.52 13.46 -20.84
N GLN A 8 12.32 14.19 -20.07
CA GLN A 8 12.50 13.91 -18.63
C GLN A 8 11.20 14.11 -17.84
N ASN A 9 10.46 15.19 -18.12
CA ASN A 9 9.18 15.44 -17.46
C ASN A 9 8.15 14.36 -17.80
N LEU A 10 8.06 13.95 -19.07
CA LEU A 10 7.19 12.85 -19.50
C LEU A 10 7.55 11.52 -18.83
N MET A 11 8.84 11.20 -18.72
CA MET A 11 9.28 9.97 -18.05
C MET A 11 8.97 10.01 -16.54
N ARG A 12 9.15 11.16 -15.89
CA ARG A 12 8.81 11.37 -14.48
C ARG A 12 7.31 11.25 -14.23
N GLU A 13 6.48 11.84 -15.09
CA GLU A 13 5.02 11.70 -15.02
C GLU A 13 4.59 10.24 -15.20
N ARG A 14 5.16 9.53 -16.18
CA ARG A 14 4.91 8.10 -16.39
C ARG A 14 5.33 7.23 -15.22
N GLN A 15 6.50 7.50 -14.62
CA GLN A 15 6.94 6.82 -13.40
C GLN A 15 5.98 7.05 -12.24
N THR A 16 5.45 8.27 -12.09
CA THR A 16 4.47 8.55 -11.04
C THR A 16 3.15 7.81 -11.31
N ALA A 17 2.66 7.83 -12.55
CA ALA A 17 1.44 7.12 -12.94
C ALA A 17 1.57 5.60 -12.73
N MET A 18 2.73 5.03 -13.07
CA MET A 18 3.04 3.62 -12.82
C MET A 18 3.06 3.29 -11.33
N GLN A 19 3.64 4.15 -10.48
CA GLN A 19 3.61 3.94 -9.02
C GLN A 19 2.17 3.91 -8.49
N ILE A 20 1.32 4.84 -8.92
CA ILE A 20 -0.11 4.87 -8.54
C ILE A 20 -0.83 3.59 -8.98
N ALA A 21 -0.64 3.19 -10.25
CA ALA A 21 -1.26 1.99 -10.80
C ALA A 21 -0.81 0.73 -10.03
N TRP A 22 0.49 0.61 -9.77
CA TRP A 22 1.06 -0.50 -9.01
C TRP A 22 0.51 -0.55 -7.58
N THR A 23 0.42 0.59 -6.90
CA THR A 23 -0.14 0.65 -5.54
C THR A 23 -1.61 0.27 -5.50
N ARG A 24 -2.41 0.65 -6.50
CA ARG A 24 -3.82 0.24 -6.60
C ARG A 24 -3.94 -1.27 -6.78
N GLU A 25 -3.09 -1.85 -7.61
CA GLU A 25 -3.07 -3.30 -7.83
C GLU A 25 -2.60 -4.05 -6.58
N PHE A 26 -1.57 -3.53 -5.89
CA PHE A 26 -1.12 -4.05 -4.61
C PHE A 26 -2.25 -4.06 -3.58
N LEU A 27 -2.99 -2.95 -3.42
CA LEU A 27 -4.11 -2.88 -2.48
C LEU A 27 -5.20 -3.91 -2.78
N LYS A 28 -5.46 -4.20 -4.06
CA LYS A 28 -6.47 -5.20 -4.46
C LYS A 28 -6.09 -6.60 -3.99
N TYR A 29 -4.85 -7.03 -4.23
CA TYR A 29 -4.39 -8.38 -3.86
C TYR A 29 -3.99 -8.49 -2.38
N PHE A 30 -3.36 -7.45 -1.83
CA PHE A 30 -2.97 -7.43 -0.43
C PHE A 30 -4.18 -7.25 0.49
N GLY A 31 -5.22 -6.52 0.06
CA GLY A 31 -6.46 -6.37 0.82
C GLY A 31 -7.20 -7.69 1.03
N THR A 32 -7.27 -8.54 0.00
CA THR A 32 -7.88 -9.88 0.14
C THR A 32 -7.04 -10.79 1.03
N PHE A 33 -5.72 -10.78 0.87
CA PHE A 33 -4.81 -11.50 1.76
C PHE A 33 -4.92 -11.03 3.21
N PHE A 34 -4.92 -9.72 3.45
CA PHE A 34 -5.04 -9.12 4.77
C PHE A 34 -6.38 -9.48 5.41
N GLY A 35 -7.48 -9.42 4.67
CA GLY A 35 -8.80 -9.85 5.15
C GLY A 35 -8.83 -11.32 5.58
N LEU A 36 -8.26 -12.21 4.77
CA LEU A 36 -8.14 -13.64 5.11
C LEU A 36 -7.23 -13.86 6.33
N ALA A 37 -6.08 -13.20 6.37
CA ALA A 37 -5.14 -13.29 7.48
C ALA A 37 -5.76 -12.77 8.78
N ALA A 38 -6.48 -11.65 8.73
CA ALA A 38 -7.19 -11.09 9.87
C ALA A 38 -8.25 -12.05 10.40
N ALA A 39 -9.05 -12.69 9.52
CA ALA A 39 -10.06 -13.67 9.93
C ALA A 39 -9.44 -14.92 10.58
N VAL A 40 -8.36 -15.45 10.00
CA VAL A 40 -7.65 -16.63 10.52
C VAL A 40 -6.99 -16.31 11.87
N LEU A 41 -6.29 -15.18 11.98
CA LEU A 41 -5.60 -14.78 13.21
C LEU A 41 -6.59 -14.42 14.33
N THR A 42 -7.72 -13.77 14.00
CA THR A 42 -8.78 -13.48 14.98
C THR A 42 -9.38 -14.78 15.53
N THR A 43 -9.68 -15.73 14.66
CA THR A 43 -10.17 -17.06 15.08
C THR A 43 -9.13 -17.80 15.93
N GLY A 44 -7.84 -17.71 15.56
CA GLY A 44 -6.73 -18.28 16.30
C GLY A 44 -6.52 -17.65 17.69
N ALA A 45 -6.64 -16.33 17.79
CA ALA A 45 -6.53 -15.59 19.05
C ALA A 45 -7.65 -15.96 20.03
N VAL A 46 -8.89 -16.07 19.54
CA VAL A 46 -10.05 -16.50 20.35
C VAL A 46 -9.87 -17.94 20.83
N LYS A 47 -9.50 -18.87 19.95
CA LYS A 47 -9.31 -20.29 20.31
C LYS A 47 -8.16 -20.51 21.29
N ARG A 48 -7.06 -19.79 21.15
CA ARG A 48 -5.88 -19.90 22.04
C ARG A 48 -5.94 -18.99 23.27
N LYS A 49 -6.98 -18.16 23.40
CA LYS A 49 -7.10 -17.09 24.42
C LYS A 49 -5.84 -16.23 24.55
N ASN A 50 -5.08 -16.10 23.46
CA ASN A 50 -3.81 -15.39 23.46
C ASN A 50 -3.85 -14.23 22.44
N PRO A 51 -3.96 -12.98 22.90
CA PRO A 51 -4.02 -11.81 22.03
C PRO A 51 -2.71 -11.56 21.28
N ALA A 52 -1.58 -12.14 21.71
CA ALA A 52 -0.29 -12.02 21.01
C ALA A 52 -0.30 -12.64 19.60
N VAL A 53 -1.28 -13.50 19.29
CA VAL A 53 -1.47 -14.04 17.93
C VAL A 53 -1.89 -12.94 16.94
N LEU A 54 -2.42 -11.81 17.42
CA LEU A 54 -2.77 -10.64 16.60
C LEU A 54 -1.59 -9.69 16.36
N LEU A 55 -0.44 -9.92 17.00
CA LEU A 55 0.76 -9.10 16.84
C LEU A 55 1.14 -8.82 15.36
N PRO A 56 1.10 -9.79 14.41
CA PRO A 56 1.44 -9.52 13.02
C PRO A 56 0.40 -8.65 12.29
N ILE A 57 -0.81 -8.46 12.82
CA ILE A 57 -1.82 -7.57 12.23
C ILE A 57 -1.36 -6.12 12.30
N LEU A 58 -0.65 -5.70 13.35
CA LEU A 58 -0.17 -4.33 13.51
C LEU A 58 0.77 -3.88 12.37
N PRO A 59 1.90 -4.57 12.09
CA PRO A 59 2.77 -4.18 10.98
C PRO A 59 2.07 -4.33 9.63
N LEU A 60 1.22 -5.35 9.44
CA LEU A 60 0.45 -5.51 8.20
C LEU A 60 -0.55 -4.37 7.97
N SER A 61 -1.20 -3.89 9.03
CA SER A 61 -2.13 -2.75 8.98
C SER A 61 -1.39 -1.45 8.66
N PHE A 62 -0.19 -1.26 9.21
CA PHE A 62 0.64 -0.10 8.91
C PHE A 62 1.02 -0.03 7.43
N VAL A 63 1.44 -1.17 6.85
CA VAL A 63 1.73 -1.28 5.41
C VAL A 63 0.48 -1.02 4.57
N PHE A 64 -0.68 -1.56 4.99
CA PHE A 64 -1.95 -1.33 4.29
C PHE A 64 -2.33 0.16 4.25
N CYS A 65 -2.29 0.85 5.39
CA CYS A 65 -2.61 2.27 5.48
C CYS A 65 -1.64 3.12 4.65
N TYR A 66 -0.33 2.81 4.67
CA TYR A 66 0.66 3.50 3.87
C TYR A 66 0.38 3.37 2.37
N GLN A 67 0.13 2.14 1.90
CA GLN A 67 -0.18 1.88 0.49
C GLN A 67 -1.52 2.50 0.09
N TYR A 68 -2.49 2.56 1.01
CA TYR A 68 -3.77 3.21 0.77
C TYR A 68 -3.61 4.72 0.51
N ASP A 69 -2.85 5.44 1.36
CA ASP A 69 -2.55 6.87 1.15
C ASP A 69 -1.69 7.11 -0.09
N MET A 70 -0.84 6.15 -0.46
CA MET A 70 -0.01 6.25 -1.67
C MET A 70 -0.79 6.02 -2.98
N GLY A 71 -1.82 5.16 -2.98
CA GLY A 71 -2.61 4.83 -4.17
C GLY A 71 -3.86 5.68 -4.39
N TYR A 72 -4.47 6.15 -3.30
CA TYR A 72 -5.72 6.92 -3.31
C TYR A 72 -5.61 8.28 -2.61
N GLY A 73 -4.59 8.49 -1.78
CA GLY A 73 -4.40 9.71 -1.02
C GLY A 73 -3.43 10.69 -1.68
N THR A 74 -2.89 11.59 -0.85
CA THR A 74 -2.08 12.74 -1.32
C THR A 74 -0.58 12.52 -1.14
N LEU A 75 -0.16 11.33 -0.69
CA LEU A 75 1.25 11.05 -0.34
C LEU A 75 2.20 11.33 -1.50
N LEU A 76 1.85 10.91 -2.72
CA LEU A 76 2.66 11.17 -3.93
C LEU A 76 2.68 12.64 -4.34
N GLN A 77 1.65 13.42 -3.98
CA GLN A 77 1.64 14.87 -4.20
C GLN A 77 2.50 15.60 -3.16
N ARG A 78 2.53 15.12 -1.91
CA ARG A 78 3.37 15.67 -0.83
C ARG A 78 4.86 15.40 -1.05
N ILE A 79 5.21 14.21 -1.54
CA ILE A 79 6.61 13.84 -1.84
C ILE A 79 7.16 14.65 -3.03
N LYS A 80 6.28 15.14 -3.92
CA LYS A 80 6.62 15.96 -5.08
C LYS A 80 6.89 17.44 -4.76
N GLY A 81 6.87 17.84 -3.48
CA GLY A 81 7.02 19.22 -3.00
C GLY A 81 7.97 20.09 -3.81
#